data_AF-A0A6J6PPN2-F1
#
_entry.id   AF-A0A6J6PPN2-F1
#
_cell.length_a   1.000
_cell.length_b   1.000
_cell.length_c   1.000
_cell.angle_alpha   90.00
_cell.angle_beta   90.00
_cell.angle_gamma   90.00
#
_symmetry.space_group_name_H-M   'P 1'
#
loop_
_entity.id
_entity.type
_entity.pdbx_description
1 polymer ?
#
loop_
_entity_poly.entity_id
_entity_poly.type
_entity_poly.pdbx_seq_one_letter_code
_entity_poly.pdbx_strand_id
1 'polypeptide(L)' 'MEIAASPDRVAEPVLERLERIDALVAGQASAPTVLVELRALVREAEEWARAEGDVRAQEAVSKLRARTEKE' A
#
# COMPACT_ATOMS: atom_id res chain seq x y z
N MET A 1 -24.83 3.78 17.92
CA MET A 1 -23.40 3.81 18.27
C MET A 1 -22.68 2.97 17.22
N GLU A 2 -22.47 3.55 16.05
CA GLU A 2 -21.79 2.89 14.95
C GLU A 2 -20.35 3.38 15.02
N ILE A 3 -19.46 2.52 15.53
CA ILE A 3 -18.02 2.76 15.44
C ILE A 3 -17.69 2.49 13.96
N ALA A 4 -17.94 3.47 13.10
CA ALA A 4 -17.25 3.51 11.81
C ALA A 4 -15.77 3.42 12.17
N ALA A 5 -15.10 2.36 11.75
CA ALA A 5 -13.67 2.18 11.98
C ALA A 5 -12.99 3.48 11.54
N SER A 6 -12.37 4.20 12.48
CA SER A 6 -11.70 5.48 12.18
C SER A 6 -10.75 5.22 11.00
N PRO A 7 -10.88 5.95 9.87
CA PRO A 7 -10.05 5.74 8.69
C PRO A 7 -8.55 5.78 9.00
N ASP A 8 -8.17 6.45 10.09
CA ASP A 8 -6.80 6.49 10.61
C ASP A 8 -6.17 5.11 10.88
N ARG A 9 -6.93 4.11 11.34
CA ARG A 9 -6.36 2.79 11.72
C ARG A 9 -6.01 1.91 10.53
N VAL A 10 -6.64 2.16 9.38
CA VAL A 10 -6.39 1.41 8.13
C VAL A 10 -5.34 2.09 7.26
N ALA A 11 -5.05 3.37 7.50
CA ALA A 11 -3.95 4.11 6.84
C ALA A 11 -2.58 3.85 7.48
N GLU A 12 -2.52 3.58 8.80
CA GLU A 12 -1.26 3.29 9.52
C GLU A 12 -0.39 2.21 8.86
N PRO A 13 -0.90 1.02 8.49
CA PRO A 13 -0.09 -0.01 7.84
C PRO A 13 0.53 0.45 6.51
N VAL A 14 -0.21 1.22 5.72
CA VAL A 14 0.24 1.75 4.43
C VAL A 14 1.40 2.74 4.64
N LEU A 15 1.28 3.63 5.62
CA LEU A 15 2.32 4.61 5.94
C LEU A 15 3.59 3.93 6.49
N GLU A 16 3.46 3.00 7.44
CA GLU A 16 4.60 2.23 7.97
C GLU A 16 5.36 1.48 6.87
N ARG A 17 4.65 0.97 5.86
CA ARG A 17 5.28 0.24 4.77
C ARG A 17 5.97 1.17 3.77
N LEU A 18 5.41 2.35 3.51
CA LEU A 18 6.10 3.37 2.71
C LEU A 18 7.43 3.76 3.34
N GLU A 19 7.45 3.98 4.66
CA GLU A 19 8.69 4.27 5.41
C GLU A 19 9.72 3.12 5.29
N ARG A 20 9.26 1.86 5.36
CA ARG A 20 10.14 0.71 5.18
C ARG A 20 10.72 0.63 3.77
N ILE A 21 9.92 0.91 2.74
CA ILE A 21 10.38 0.95 1.34
C ILE A 21 11.42 2.05 1.17
N ASP A 22 11.18 3.24 1.70
CA ASP A 22 12.13 4.35 1.65
C ASP A 22 13.46 3.98 2.32
N ALA A 23 13.41 3.31 3.47
CA ALA A 23 14.60 2.81 4.16
C ALA A 23 15.37 1.75 3.33
N LEU A 24 14.67 0.83 2.67
CA LEU A 24 15.28 -0.17 1.79
C LEU A 24 15.94 0.46 0.57
N VAL A 25 15.27 1.43 -0.07
CA VAL A 25 15.81 2.16 -1.23
C VAL A 25 17.03 2.97 -0.83
N ALA A 26 16.98 3.68 0.30
CA ALA A 26 18.13 4.42 0.84
C ALA A 26 19.30 3.49 1.18
N GLY A 27 19.00 2.27 1.66
CA GLY A 27 19.98 1.21 1.94
C GLY A 27 20.50 0.46 0.70
N GLN A 28 20.12 0.87 -0.51
CA GLN A 28 20.47 0.19 -1.77
C GLN A 28 20.09 -1.30 -1.76
N ALA A 29 18.96 -1.64 -1.13
CA ALA A 29 18.45 -3.00 -1.12
C ALA A 29 18.24 -3.53 -2.54
N SER A 30 18.35 -4.84 -2.70
CA SER A 30 18.16 -5.47 -4.00
C SER A 30 16.75 -5.24 -4.55
N ALA A 31 16.61 -5.11 -5.87
CA ALA A 31 15.31 -4.92 -6.52
C ALA A 31 14.27 -6.00 -6.11
N PRO A 32 14.61 -7.30 -5.98
CA PRO A 32 13.68 -8.29 -5.45
C PRO A 32 13.18 -7.98 -4.04
N THR A 33 14.03 -7.46 -3.16
CA THR A 33 13.66 -7.08 -1.78
C THR A 33 12.66 -5.92 -1.79
N VAL A 34 12.90 -4.90 -2.61
CA VAL A 34 11.99 -3.76 -2.74
C VAL A 34 10.66 -4.17 -3.37
N LEU A 35 10.68 -5.06 -4.37
CA LEU A 35 9.47 -5.58 -5.03
C LEU A 35 8.55 -6.35 -4.07
N VAL A 36 9.10 -7.08 -3.09
CA VAL A 36 8.30 -7.76 -2.06
C VAL A 36 7.50 -6.75 -1.24
N GLU A 37 8.13 -5.67 -0.78
CA GLU A 37 7.45 -4.64 -0.01
C GLU A 37 6.43 -3.87 -0.85
N LEU A 38 6.74 -3.55 -2.10
CA LEU A 38 5.81 -2.90 -3.02
C LEU A 38 4.55 -3.74 -3.26
N ARG A 39 4.69 -5.07 -3.42
CA ARG A 39 3.54 -5.98 -3.58
C ARG A 39 2.68 -6.03 -2.32
N ALA A 40 3.30 -6.02 -1.15
CA ALA A 40 2.57 -5.96 0.12
C ALA A 40 1.83 -4.63 0.30
N LEU A 41 2.47 -3.50 -0.06
CA LEU A 41 1.87 -2.16 -0.02
C LEU A 41 0.63 -2.06 -0.90
N VAL A 42 0.67 -2.63 -2.12
CA VAL A 42 -0.49 -2.68 -3.01
C VAL A 42 -1.65 -3.38 -2.31
N ARG A 43 -1.42 -4.54 -1.70
CA ARG A 43 -2.48 -5.29 -1.01
C ARG A 43 -3.11 -4.49 0.13
N GLU A 44 -2.29 -3.86 0.97
CA GLU A 44 -2.76 -3.02 2.09
C GLU A 44 -3.57 -1.81 1.60
N ALA A 45 -3.11 -1.15 0.53
CA ALA A 45 -3.81 -0.02 -0.07
C ALA A 45 -5.18 -0.42 -0.65
N GLU A 46 -5.32 -1.62 -1.23
CA GLU A 46 -6.63 -2.11 -1.69
C GLU A 46 -7.59 -2.39 -0.54
N GLU A 47 -7.08 -2.96 0.56
CA GLU A 47 -7.87 -3.24 1.74
C GLU A 47 -8.41 -1.94 2.34
N TRP A 48 -7.55 -0.91 2.41
CA TRP A 48 -7.96 0.44 2.78
C TRP A 48 -8.99 1.03 1.81
N ALA A 49 -8.74 1.02 0.51
CA ALA A 49 -9.66 1.55 -0.50
C ALA A 49 -11.03 0.83 -0.53
N ARG A 50 -11.06 -0.47 -0.23
CA ARG A 50 -12.30 -1.24 -0.06
C ARG A 50 -13.03 -0.85 1.22
N ALA A 51 -12.30 -0.65 2.32
CA ALA A 51 -12.88 -0.27 3.61
C ALA A 51 -13.48 1.15 3.59
N GLU A 52 -12.84 2.08 2.89
CA GLU A 52 -13.30 3.47 2.76
C GLU A 52 -14.38 3.66 1.69
N GLY A 53 -14.53 2.70 0.77
CA GLY A 53 -15.46 2.83 -0.36
C GLY A 53 -15.06 3.91 -1.38
N ASP A 54 -13.82 4.39 -1.35
CA ASP A 54 -13.34 5.45 -2.23
C ASP A 54 -12.94 4.87 -3.61
N VAL A 55 -13.78 5.15 -4.61
CA VAL A 55 -13.57 4.76 -6.02
C VAL A 55 -12.22 5.28 -6.56
N ARG A 56 -11.77 6.49 -6.16
CA ARG A 56 -10.49 7.04 -6.61
C ARG A 56 -9.31 6.28 -6.01
N ALA A 57 -9.42 5.90 -4.74
CA ALA A 57 -8.43 5.05 -4.10
C ALA A 57 -8.35 3.69 -4.81
N GLN A 58 -9.48 3.07 -5.14
CA GLN A 58 -9.52 1.79 -5.87
C GLN A 58 -8.86 1.86 -7.26
N GLU A 59 -9.06 2.96 -7.99
CA GLU A 59 -8.39 3.20 -9.27
C GLU A 59 -6.87 3.37 -9.12
N ALA A 60 -6.43 4.12 -8.10
CA ALA A 60 -5.00 4.33 -7.83
C ALA A 60 -4.29 3.01 -7.54
N VAL A 61 -4.91 2.14 -6.75
CA VAL A 61 -4.31 0.85 -6.42
C VAL A 61 -4.29 -0.11 -7.62
N SER A 62 -5.34 -0.09 -8.44
CA SER A 62 -5.37 -0.88 -9.68
C SER A 62 -4.22 -0.53 -10.63
N LYS A 63 -3.87 0.77 -10.73
CA LYS A 63 -2.72 1.25 -11.52
C LYS A 63 -1.38 0.78 -10.94
N LEU A 64 -1.24 0.80 -9.62
CA LEU A 64 -0.03 0.32 -8.93
C LEU A 64 0.17 -1.18 -9.16
N ARG A 65 -0.88 -1.99 -9.01
CA ARG A 65 -0.83 -3.44 -9.21
C ARG A 65 -0.32 -3.81 -10.61
N ALA A 66 -0.90 -3.20 -11.64
CA ALA A 66 -0.52 -3.43 -13.04
C ALA A 66 0.97 -3.11 -13.34
N ARG A 67 1.59 -2.27 -12.51
CA ARG A 67 3.00 -1.89 -12.64
C ARG A 67 3.92 -2.85 -11.89
N THR A 68 3.49 -3.39 -10.75
CA THR A 68 4.24 -4.39 -9.98
C THR A 68 4.23 -5.82 -10.58
N GLU A 69 3.27 -6.11 -11.46
CA GLU A 69 3.15 -7.39 -12.16
C GLU A 69 4.00 -7.47 -13.43
N LYS A 70 4.55 -6.34 -13.90
CA LYS A 70 5.32 -6.24 -15.15
C LYS A 70 6.84 -6.40 -15.00
N GLU A 71 7.35 -6.59 -13.79
CA GLU A 71 8.78 -6.85 -13.49
C GLU A 71 9.02 -8.26 -12.97
#